data_AF-A0AA94HN92-F1
#
_entry.id   AF-A0AA94HN92-F1
#
_cell.length_a   1.000
_cell.length_b   1.000
_cell.length_c   1.000
_cell.angle_alpha   90.00
_cell.angle_beta   90.00
_cell.angle_gamma   90.00
#
_symmetry.space_group_name_H-M   'P 1'
#
loop_
_entity.id
_entity.type
_entity.pdbx_description
1 polymer ?
#
loop_
_entity_poly.entity_id
_entity_poly.type
_entity_poly.pdbx_seq_one_letter_code
_entity_poly.pdbx_strand_id
1 'polypeptide(L)'
;MRRAPLLTAAALLPVALLTGCGSLTPAATPQGESGAEQQAPGQQAPVGPHLVAEGRVFDPAADDVDPDGDCEGEAGRTAYEVFDRAAWPALDVTAGDATLTCGNASGAGWRHIADGHTGDFGELAELVDAEWEDVAVFAIDRALEQPTRVESYRDDIVNYDVLVEYVDGGQAERSWMVTVGVGLGSGQVITSFPDEQH
;
A
#
# COMPACT_ATOMS: atom_id res chain seq x y z
N MET A 1 47.12 39.65 -22.16
CA MET A 1 48.36 39.41 -21.39
C MET A 1 47.96 38.52 -20.21
N ARG A 2 48.46 37.33 -19.89
CA ARG A 2 49.62 36.50 -20.24
C ARG A 2 49.15 35.01 -20.26
N ARG A 3 49.95 34.16 -20.90
CA ARG A 3 49.75 32.72 -21.13
C ARG A 3 50.34 31.83 -20.02
N ALA A 4 49.75 30.61 -19.87
CA ALA A 4 50.34 29.28 -19.60
C ALA A 4 50.95 28.97 -18.20
N PRO A 5 51.13 27.68 -17.77
CA PRO A 5 51.11 26.43 -18.54
C PRO A 5 50.38 25.19 -17.94
N LEU A 6 50.32 24.16 -18.80
CA LEU A 6 49.94 22.76 -18.62
C LEU A 6 50.86 21.97 -17.67
N LEU A 7 50.36 20.87 -17.10
CA LEU A 7 51.13 19.61 -16.94
C LEU A 7 50.21 18.38 -16.94
N THR A 8 50.63 17.41 -17.74
CA THR A 8 50.04 16.13 -18.13
C THR A 8 50.43 15.03 -17.16
N ALA A 9 49.56 14.05 -16.90
CA ALA A 9 49.98 12.70 -16.52
C ALA A 9 48.93 11.67 -16.97
N ALA A 10 49.34 10.84 -17.95
CA ALA A 10 48.64 9.66 -18.41
C ALA A 10 49.04 8.46 -17.56
N ALA A 11 48.10 7.56 -17.26
CA ALA A 11 48.42 6.20 -16.82
C ALA A 11 47.45 5.21 -17.46
N LEU A 12 48.05 4.13 -17.95
CA LEU A 12 47.53 3.10 -18.85
C LEU A 12 46.77 1.98 -18.11
N LEU A 13 45.93 1.29 -18.89
CA LEU A 13 45.08 0.11 -18.63
C LEU A 13 45.81 -1.10 -18.00
N PRO A 14 45.05 -2.12 -17.52
CA PRO A 14 44.78 -3.26 -18.40
C PRO A 14 43.33 -3.76 -18.40
N VAL A 15 42.94 -4.21 -19.58
CA VAL A 15 41.74 -4.98 -19.94
C VAL A 15 41.89 -6.41 -19.44
N ALA A 16 40.85 -6.96 -18.80
CA ALA A 16 40.69 -8.40 -18.60
C ALA A 16 39.44 -8.90 -19.34
N LEU A 17 39.68 -9.60 -20.45
CA LEU A 17 38.71 -10.41 -21.17
C LEU A 17 38.65 -11.79 -20.50
N LEU A 18 37.47 -12.23 -20.08
CA LEU A 18 37.20 -13.64 -19.81
C LEU A 18 36.06 -14.11 -20.72
N THR A 19 36.48 -14.85 -21.74
CA THR A 19 35.67 -15.65 -22.65
C THR A 19 35.23 -16.95 -21.97
N GLY A 20 33.93 -17.26 -22.02
CA GLY A 20 33.39 -18.59 -21.77
C GLY A 20 32.32 -18.91 -22.81
N CYS A 21 32.56 -19.93 -23.63
CA CYS A 21 31.70 -20.41 -24.71
C CYS A 21 30.91 -21.67 -24.31
N GLY A 22 29.72 -21.83 -24.92
CA GLY A 22 29.01 -23.09 -25.12
C GLY A 22 27.79 -23.27 -24.19
N SER A 23 26.57 -23.56 -24.63
CA SER A 23 26.11 -24.12 -25.91
C SER A 23 24.64 -23.72 -26.18
N LEU A 24 24.32 -23.46 -27.45
CA LEU A 24 22.95 -23.29 -27.97
C LEU A 24 22.40 -24.64 -28.44
N THR A 25 21.16 -24.97 -28.06
CA THR A 25 20.23 -25.85 -28.81
C THR A 25 18.78 -25.50 -28.44
N PRO A 26 17.77 -25.82 -29.29
CA PRO A 26 16.66 -24.91 -29.59
C PRO A 26 15.31 -25.25 -28.92
N ALA A 27 14.46 -24.20 -28.89
CA ALA A 27 13.00 -24.15 -28.96
C ALA A 27 12.16 -25.32 -28.42
N ALA A 28 11.38 -25.02 -27.38
CA ALA A 28 9.99 -25.45 -27.25
C ALA A 28 9.21 -24.33 -26.52
N THR A 29 8.22 -23.76 -27.18
CA THR A 29 7.21 -22.89 -26.56
C THR A 29 6.37 -23.70 -25.58
N PRO A 30 5.95 -23.10 -24.47
CA PRO A 30 4.50 -23.04 -24.26
C PRO A 30 4.02 -21.65 -23.84
N GLN A 31 2.78 -21.37 -24.21
CA GLN A 31 1.95 -20.33 -23.61
C GLN A 31 1.80 -20.58 -22.10
N GLY A 32 1.76 -19.50 -21.32
CA GLY A 32 1.41 -19.45 -19.89
C GLY A 32 1.55 -17.99 -19.45
N GLU A 33 0.46 -17.25 -19.35
CA GLU A 33 -0.36 -17.09 -18.13
C GLU A 33 0.32 -16.18 -17.09
N SER A 34 -0.39 -15.08 -16.82
CA SER A 34 -0.34 -14.18 -15.66
C SER A 34 0.87 -14.29 -14.73
N GLY A 35 1.62 -13.20 -14.63
CA GLY A 35 2.54 -12.98 -13.53
C GLY A 35 1.79 -12.87 -12.21
N ALA A 36 1.66 -13.99 -11.51
CA ALA A 36 1.53 -14.01 -10.06
C ALA A 36 2.96 -14.01 -9.51
N GLU A 37 3.34 -12.91 -8.84
CA GLU A 37 4.58 -12.85 -8.12
C GLU A 37 4.62 -13.90 -7.01
N GLN A 38 5.79 -14.51 -6.87
CA GLN A 38 6.04 -15.67 -6.02
C GLN A 38 5.87 -15.30 -4.54
N GLN A 39 4.85 -15.89 -3.91
CA GLN A 39 4.81 -16.05 -2.45
C GLN A 39 6.14 -16.66 -1.97
N ALA A 40 6.68 -16.10 -0.88
CA ALA A 40 7.84 -16.67 -0.20
C ALA A 40 7.59 -18.16 0.12
N PRO A 41 8.60 -19.04 -0.03
CA PRO A 41 8.38 -20.47 0.15
C PRO A 41 8.04 -20.79 1.61
N GLY A 42 6.75 -21.04 1.89
CA GLY A 42 6.28 -21.55 3.18
C GLY A 42 4.89 -21.13 3.65
N GLN A 43 4.29 -20.07 3.10
CA GLN A 43 2.92 -19.68 3.47
C GLN A 43 1.92 -20.37 2.54
N GLN A 44 1.25 -21.40 3.05
CA GLN A 44 0.04 -21.92 2.42
C GLN A 44 -1.02 -20.81 2.45
N ALA A 45 -1.74 -20.63 1.34
CA ALA A 45 -2.92 -19.77 1.32
C ALA A 45 -3.86 -20.16 2.47
N PRO A 46 -4.49 -19.20 3.15
CA PRO A 46 -5.40 -19.48 4.25
C PRO A 46 -6.46 -20.48 3.82
N VAL A 47 -6.76 -21.43 4.71
CA VAL A 47 -7.87 -22.36 4.49
C VAL A 47 -9.13 -21.69 5.01
N GLY A 48 -9.91 -21.10 4.10
CA GLY A 48 -11.20 -20.50 4.39
C GLY A 48 -11.36 -19.10 3.80
N PRO A 49 -12.49 -18.44 4.10
CA PRO A 49 -12.74 -17.07 3.69
C PRO A 49 -11.69 -16.11 4.24
N HIS A 50 -11.18 -15.20 3.40
CA HIS A 50 -10.18 -14.20 3.80
C HIS A 50 -10.23 -12.96 2.92
N LEU A 51 -9.67 -11.86 3.41
CA LEU A 51 -9.45 -10.65 2.63
C LEU A 51 -8.01 -10.63 2.08
N VAL A 52 -7.86 -10.16 0.84
CA VAL A 52 -6.57 -9.97 0.19
C VAL A 52 -6.48 -8.56 -0.37
N ALA A 53 -5.34 -7.91 -0.21
CA ALA A 53 -5.00 -6.66 -0.89
C ALA A 53 -3.54 -6.71 -1.31
N GLU A 54 -3.26 -6.45 -2.59
CA GLU A 54 -1.90 -6.43 -3.14
C GLU A 54 -1.11 -7.72 -2.85
N GLY A 55 -1.79 -8.87 -2.88
CA GLY A 55 -1.20 -10.18 -2.59
C GLY A 55 -0.91 -10.45 -1.10
N ARG A 56 -1.14 -9.49 -0.20
CA ARG A 56 -1.11 -9.70 1.25
C ARG A 56 -2.49 -10.13 1.74
N VAL A 57 -2.51 -11.22 2.50
CA VAL A 57 -3.69 -11.69 3.21
C VAL A 57 -3.82 -10.90 4.51
N PHE A 58 -5.04 -10.47 4.84
CA PHE A 58 -5.39 -9.98 6.17
C PHE A 58 -5.28 -11.11 7.21
N ASP A 59 -4.58 -10.87 8.32
CA ASP A 59 -4.42 -11.82 9.41
C ASP A 59 -5.01 -11.21 10.69
N PRO A 60 -6.20 -11.66 11.15
CA PRO A 60 -6.87 -11.08 12.31
C PRO A 60 -6.03 -11.08 13.60
N ALA A 61 -5.02 -11.95 13.72
CA ALA A 61 -4.16 -11.97 14.90
C ALA A 61 -2.93 -11.06 14.75
N ALA A 62 -2.47 -10.82 13.53
CA ALA A 62 -1.31 -9.97 13.28
C ALA A 62 -1.70 -8.51 12.98
N ASP A 63 -2.94 -8.30 12.53
CA ASP A 63 -3.53 -7.01 12.17
C ASP A 63 -4.53 -6.50 13.24
N ASP A 64 -4.57 -7.14 14.43
CA ASP A 64 -5.38 -6.76 15.60
C ASP A 64 -4.95 -5.38 16.14
N VAL A 65 -5.89 -4.42 16.12
CA VAL A 65 -5.67 -3.04 16.58
C VAL A 65 -6.83 -2.55 17.47
N ASP A 66 -6.54 -1.65 18.40
CA ASP A 66 -7.56 -1.01 19.27
C ASP A 66 -7.48 0.52 19.19
N PRO A 67 -7.76 1.11 18.01
CA PRO A 67 -7.71 2.56 17.84
C PRO A 67 -8.73 3.31 18.70
N ASP A 68 -9.86 2.69 19.04
CA ASP A 68 -10.87 3.29 19.90
C ASP A 68 -10.36 3.43 21.34
N GLY A 69 -9.69 2.40 21.88
CA GLY A 69 -8.98 2.46 23.15
C GLY A 69 -7.78 3.40 23.11
N ASP A 70 -6.94 3.31 22.08
CA ASP A 70 -5.73 4.15 21.93
C ASP A 70 -6.06 5.63 21.75
N CYS A 71 -7.20 5.94 21.13
CA CYS A 71 -7.68 7.29 20.99
C CYS A 71 -8.66 7.70 22.10
N GLU A 72 -8.99 6.87 23.07
CA GLU A 72 -9.91 7.29 24.13
C GLU A 72 -9.30 8.44 24.96
N GLY A 73 -10.02 9.56 25.08
CA GLY A 73 -9.55 10.74 25.82
C GLY A 73 -8.43 11.55 25.15
N GLU A 74 -7.87 11.06 24.04
CA GLU A 74 -6.77 11.71 23.33
C GLU A 74 -7.23 12.92 22.50
N ALA A 75 -6.36 13.92 22.40
CA ALA A 75 -6.63 15.10 21.58
C ALA A 75 -6.72 14.73 20.09
N GLY A 76 -7.57 15.42 19.31
CA GLY A 76 -7.76 15.08 17.89
C GLY A 76 -6.51 15.23 17.01
N ARG A 77 -5.46 15.93 17.49
CA ARG A 77 -4.17 16.05 16.79
C ARG A 77 -3.14 15.02 17.27
N THR A 78 -3.44 14.22 18.28
CA THR A 78 -2.58 13.11 18.70
C THR A 78 -2.44 12.16 17.52
N ALA A 79 -1.20 11.83 17.17
CA ALA A 79 -0.91 10.81 16.18
C ALA A 79 -1.30 9.45 16.77
N TYR A 80 -2.06 8.68 16.00
CA TYR A 80 -2.43 7.31 16.32
C TYR A 80 -1.47 6.35 15.61
N GLU A 81 -1.43 6.41 14.28
CA GLU A 81 -0.64 5.50 13.46
C GLU A 81 0.11 6.25 12.35
N VAL A 82 1.25 5.71 11.92
CA VAL A 82 2.07 6.27 10.84
C VAL A 82 2.35 5.19 9.80
N PHE A 83 1.90 5.43 8.57
CA PHE A 83 2.03 4.51 7.45
C PHE A 83 3.11 4.97 6.47
N ASP A 84 3.80 4.01 5.87
CA ASP A 84 4.60 4.25 4.68
C ASP A 84 3.68 4.61 3.51
N ARG A 85 3.94 5.76 2.88
CA ARG A 85 3.16 6.25 1.73
C ARG A 85 4.01 6.23 0.46
N ALA A 86 3.52 5.52 -0.55
CA ALA A 86 4.13 5.41 -1.85
C ALA A 86 4.19 6.76 -2.59
N ALA A 87 5.23 6.92 -3.39
CA ALA A 87 5.32 8.02 -4.35
C ALA A 87 4.31 7.80 -5.49
N TRP A 88 3.81 8.91 -6.05
CA TRP A 88 3.04 8.87 -7.29
C TRP A 88 3.52 9.97 -8.25
N PRO A 89 4.53 9.68 -9.10
CA PRO A 89 5.18 10.69 -9.92
C PRO A 89 4.25 11.41 -10.91
N ALA A 90 3.19 10.76 -11.37
CA ALA A 90 2.22 11.36 -12.29
C ALA A 90 1.47 12.57 -11.68
N LEU A 91 1.43 12.65 -10.35
CA LEU A 91 0.81 13.73 -9.58
C LEU A 91 1.84 14.58 -8.81
N ASP A 92 3.14 14.43 -9.09
CA ASP A 92 4.25 15.08 -8.35
C ASP A 92 4.23 14.77 -6.84
N VAL A 93 3.76 13.58 -6.48
CA VAL A 93 3.68 13.13 -5.09
C VAL A 93 4.92 12.33 -4.74
N THR A 94 5.69 12.80 -3.74
CA THR A 94 6.86 12.06 -3.24
C THR A 94 6.45 11.00 -2.23
N ALA A 95 7.23 9.91 -2.16
CA ALA A 95 7.13 8.95 -1.06
C ALA A 95 7.45 9.63 0.27
N GLY A 96 6.97 9.04 1.36
CA GLY A 96 7.23 9.50 2.72
C GLY A 96 6.18 8.92 3.65
N ASP A 97 5.94 9.58 4.77
CA ASP A 97 5.02 9.07 5.77
C ASP A 97 3.62 9.68 5.59
N ALA A 98 2.59 8.95 6.01
CA ALA A 98 1.26 9.47 6.23
C ALA A 98 0.80 9.18 7.66
N THR A 99 0.34 10.20 8.37
CA THR A 99 -0.07 10.08 9.77
C THR A 99 -1.59 10.07 9.88
N LEU A 100 -2.12 9.00 10.47
CA LEU A 100 -3.49 8.95 10.95
C LEU A 100 -3.53 9.47 12.38
N THR A 101 -4.30 10.54 12.60
CA THR A 101 -4.49 11.13 13.93
C THR A 101 -5.76 10.60 14.56
N CYS A 102 -5.87 10.65 15.89
CA CYS A 102 -7.12 10.31 16.60
C CYS A 102 -8.33 11.11 16.12
N GLY A 103 -8.12 12.35 15.65
CA GLY A 103 -9.12 13.04 14.86
C GLY A 103 -10.37 13.46 15.63
N ASN A 104 -11.43 13.77 14.88
CA ASN A 104 -12.78 14.03 15.41
C ASN A 104 -13.83 13.73 14.32
N ALA A 105 -15.04 13.37 14.75
CA ALA A 105 -16.16 12.95 13.88
C ALA A 105 -16.42 13.89 12.69
N SER A 106 -16.52 15.20 12.93
CA SER A 106 -16.84 16.19 11.88
C SER A 106 -15.62 16.68 11.09
N GLY A 107 -14.47 16.05 11.26
CA GLY A 107 -13.18 16.55 10.76
C GLY A 107 -12.44 15.53 9.92
N ALA A 108 -11.35 15.01 10.49
CA ALA A 108 -10.40 14.13 9.84
C ALA A 108 -9.83 13.17 10.88
N GLY A 109 -9.23 12.07 10.43
CA GLY A 109 -8.56 11.08 11.28
C GLY A 109 -9.47 9.95 11.74
N TRP A 110 -9.00 9.15 12.70
CA TRP A 110 -9.65 7.90 13.12
C TRP A 110 -11.14 8.09 13.47
N ARG A 111 -11.46 9.04 14.37
CA ARG A 111 -12.86 9.29 14.75
C ARG A 111 -13.75 9.79 13.62
N HIS A 112 -13.18 10.36 12.55
CA HIS A 112 -13.96 10.71 11.36
C HIS A 112 -14.34 9.47 10.56
N ILE A 113 -13.39 8.52 10.44
CA ILE A 113 -13.63 7.22 9.82
C ILE A 113 -14.65 6.43 10.63
N ALA A 114 -14.50 6.35 11.96
CA ALA A 114 -15.45 5.68 12.83
C ALA A 114 -16.86 6.28 12.76
N ASP A 115 -17.00 7.61 12.68
CA ASP A 115 -18.31 8.26 12.59
C ASP A 115 -19.02 8.00 11.25
N GLY A 116 -18.27 7.91 10.15
CA GLY A 116 -18.82 7.84 8.80
C GLY A 116 -18.86 6.44 8.17
N HIS A 117 -17.93 5.56 8.55
CA HIS A 117 -17.54 4.40 7.74
C HIS A 117 -17.39 3.09 8.53
N THR A 118 -17.75 3.06 9.81
CA THR A 118 -17.82 1.80 10.58
C THR A 118 -18.76 0.78 9.93
N GLY A 119 -19.91 1.22 9.41
CA GLY A 119 -20.84 0.32 8.71
C GLY A 119 -20.20 -0.28 7.44
N ASP A 120 -19.53 0.57 6.67
CA ASP A 120 -18.91 0.18 5.40
C ASP A 120 -17.79 -0.85 5.62
N PHE A 121 -16.90 -0.62 6.60
CA PHE A 121 -15.86 -1.59 6.96
C PHE A 121 -16.41 -2.81 7.71
N GLY A 122 -17.46 -2.63 8.51
CA GLY A 122 -18.14 -3.73 9.21
C GLY A 122 -18.66 -4.79 8.25
N GLU A 123 -19.19 -4.40 7.08
CA GLU A 123 -19.61 -5.34 6.05
C GLU A 123 -18.46 -6.21 5.51
N LEU A 124 -17.23 -5.68 5.43
CA LEU A 124 -16.06 -6.45 5.02
C LEU A 124 -15.59 -7.36 6.17
N ALA A 125 -15.56 -6.84 7.39
CA ALA A 125 -15.08 -7.55 8.57
C ALA A 125 -15.97 -8.73 8.95
N GLU A 126 -17.30 -8.60 8.81
CA GLU A 126 -18.27 -9.67 9.03
C GLU A 126 -18.01 -10.91 8.14
N LEU A 127 -17.46 -10.72 6.93
CA LEU A 127 -17.17 -11.83 6.01
C LEU A 127 -16.04 -12.72 6.49
N VAL A 128 -15.17 -12.21 7.37
CA VAL A 128 -13.95 -12.88 7.84
C VAL A 128 -13.88 -12.99 9.37
N ASP A 129 -15.01 -12.77 10.07
CA ASP A 129 -15.12 -12.85 11.53
C ASP A 129 -14.06 -12.01 12.26
N ALA A 130 -13.90 -10.76 11.80
CA ALA A 130 -12.95 -9.79 12.35
C ALA A 130 -13.67 -8.52 12.83
N GLU A 131 -12.94 -7.68 13.56
CA GLU A 131 -13.41 -6.35 13.93
C GLU A 131 -13.19 -5.37 12.76
N TRP A 132 -14.03 -4.35 12.66
CA TRP A 132 -13.99 -3.42 11.51
C TRP A 132 -12.75 -2.54 11.55
N GLU A 133 -12.21 -2.28 12.74
CA GLU A 133 -11.01 -1.50 12.98
C GLU A 133 -9.78 -2.14 12.33
N ASP A 134 -9.62 -3.45 12.55
CA ASP A 134 -8.53 -4.25 11.97
C ASP A 134 -8.54 -4.18 10.46
N VAL A 135 -9.72 -4.36 9.85
CA VAL A 135 -9.88 -4.30 8.40
C VAL A 135 -9.63 -2.89 7.86
N ALA A 136 -10.09 -1.85 8.58
CA ALA A 136 -9.88 -0.47 8.18
C ALA A 136 -8.40 -0.09 8.20
N VAL A 137 -7.68 -0.40 9.28
CA VAL A 137 -6.25 -0.10 9.39
C VAL A 137 -5.43 -0.93 8.40
N PHE A 138 -5.75 -2.23 8.23
CA PHE A 138 -5.16 -3.07 7.19
C PHE A 138 -5.30 -2.44 5.79
N ALA A 139 -6.52 -2.02 5.42
CA ALA A 139 -6.76 -1.46 4.10
C ALA A 139 -6.08 -0.10 3.92
N ILE A 140 -6.02 0.74 4.97
CA ILE A 140 -5.30 2.02 4.94
C ILE A 140 -3.81 1.80 4.68
N ASP A 141 -3.20 0.88 5.44
CA ASP A 141 -1.79 0.50 5.31
C ASP A 141 -1.49 0.06 3.88
N ARG A 142 -2.32 -0.85 3.32
CA ARG A 142 -2.15 -1.35 1.95
C ARG A 142 -2.33 -0.27 0.89
N ALA A 143 -3.35 0.59 1.02
CA ALA A 143 -3.58 1.70 0.10
C ALA A 143 -2.42 2.69 0.06
N LEU A 144 -1.81 2.96 1.20
CA LEU A 144 -0.70 3.91 1.28
C LEU A 144 0.60 3.28 0.82
N GLU A 145 0.88 2.02 1.17
CA GLU A 145 2.14 1.35 0.86
C GLU A 145 2.21 0.90 -0.61
N GLN A 146 1.14 0.29 -1.12
CA GLN A 146 1.07 -0.29 -2.47
C GLN A 146 -0.29 0.02 -3.13
N PRO A 147 -0.59 1.29 -3.45
CA PRO A 147 -1.87 1.63 -4.07
C PRO A 147 -2.04 0.94 -5.43
N THR A 148 -3.24 0.40 -5.66
CA THR A 148 -3.70 -0.01 -6.99
C THR A 148 -3.72 1.21 -7.94
N ARG A 149 -4.14 2.38 -7.43
CA ARG A 149 -4.05 3.66 -8.14
C ARG A 149 -4.03 4.84 -7.17
N VAL A 150 -3.59 6.00 -7.66
CA VAL A 150 -3.68 7.27 -6.93
C VAL A 150 -4.31 8.33 -7.83
N GLU A 151 -5.30 9.04 -7.29
CA GLU A 151 -6.09 10.05 -8.01
C GLU A 151 -6.06 11.40 -7.29
N SER A 152 -6.09 12.50 -8.05
CA SER A 152 -6.29 13.83 -7.47
C SER A 152 -7.75 13.99 -7.06
N TYR A 153 -8.01 14.33 -5.80
CA TYR A 153 -9.37 14.63 -5.32
C TYR A 153 -9.64 16.13 -5.25
N ARG A 154 -8.70 16.88 -4.66
CA ARG A 154 -8.69 18.35 -4.58
C ARG A 154 -7.25 18.85 -4.71
N ASP A 155 -7.06 20.16 -4.86
CA ASP A 155 -5.73 20.77 -5.02
C ASP A 155 -4.75 20.42 -3.88
N ASP A 156 -5.26 20.07 -2.70
CA ASP A 156 -4.50 19.74 -1.50
C ASP A 156 -4.71 18.31 -0.99
N ILE A 157 -5.47 17.47 -1.71
CA ILE A 157 -5.80 16.09 -1.30
C ILE A 157 -5.64 15.13 -2.48
N VAL A 158 -4.94 14.02 -2.22
CA VAL A 158 -4.86 12.87 -3.13
C VAL A 158 -5.52 11.66 -2.47
N ASN A 159 -6.17 10.86 -3.31
CA ASN A 159 -6.78 9.60 -2.92
C ASN A 159 -5.85 8.46 -3.32
N TYR A 160 -5.48 7.64 -2.35
CA TYR A 160 -4.78 6.39 -2.55
C TYR A 160 -5.82 5.27 -2.49
N ASP A 161 -5.93 4.50 -3.58
CA ASP A 161 -6.94 3.46 -3.69
C ASP A 161 -6.27 2.08 -3.71
N VAL A 162 -6.86 1.12 -3.00
CA VAL A 162 -6.46 -0.30 -3.06
C VAL A 162 -7.66 -1.20 -3.30
N LEU A 163 -7.48 -2.20 -4.16
CA LEU A 163 -8.45 -3.27 -4.33
C LEU A 163 -8.32 -4.26 -3.17
N VAL A 164 -9.38 -4.40 -2.39
CA VAL A 164 -9.54 -5.45 -1.37
C VAL A 164 -10.50 -6.49 -1.91
N GLU A 165 -10.06 -7.74 -1.97
CA GLU A 165 -10.86 -8.86 -2.47
C GLU A 165 -11.24 -9.80 -1.32
N TYR A 166 -12.52 -10.16 -1.26
CA TYR A 166 -12.97 -11.29 -0.44
C TYR A 166 -12.82 -12.57 -1.25
N VAL A 167 -11.99 -13.48 -0.73
CA VAL A 167 -11.65 -14.74 -1.37
C VAL A 167 -12.24 -15.90 -0.57
N ASP A 168 -13.05 -16.72 -1.22
CA ASP A 168 -13.57 -17.98 -0.67
C ASP A 168 -13.44 -19.09 -1.72
N GLY A 169 -13.12 -20.31 -1.28
CA GLY A 169 -12.86 -21.43 -2.19
C GLY A 169 -11.70 -21.20 -3.18
N GLY A 170 -10.85 -20.20 -2.95
CA GLY A 170 -9.72 -19.83 -3.81
C GLY A 170 -10.10 -18.96 -5.01
N GLN A 171 -11.27 -18.32 -5.02
CA GLN A 171 -11.69 -17.34 -6.03
C GLN A 171 -12.12 -16.04 -5.34
N ALA A 172 -11.90 -14.91 -5.99
CA ALA A 172 -12.45 -13.64 -5.54
C ALA A 172 -13.97 -13.63 -5.81
N GLU A 173 -14.75 -13.53 -4.74
CA GLU A 173 -16.22 -13.56 -4.80
C GLU A 173 -16.82 -12.15 -4.77
N ARG A 174 -16.15 -11.22 -4.06
CA ARG A 174 -16.52 -9.80 -3.96
C ARG A 174 -15.26 -8.96 -3.87
N SER A 175 -15.35 -7.69 -4.25
CA SER A 175 -14.21 -6.78 -4.17
C SER A 175 -14.64 -5.36 -3.89
N TRP A 176 -13.79 -4.60 -3.21
CA TRP A 176 -13.99 -3.21 -2.85
C TRP A 176 -12.77 -2.40 -3.26
N MET A 177 -13.01 -1.19 -3.75
CA MET A 177 -11.96 -0.18 -3.85
C MET A 177 -11.96 0.61 -2.54
N VAL A 178 -10.94 0.43 -1.70
CA VAL A 178 -10.79 1.22 -0.48
C VAL A 178 -10.01 2.48 -0.80
N THR A 179 -10.65 3.63 -0.58
CA THR A 179 -10.09 4.96 -0.87
C THR A 179 -9.56 5.60 0.42
N VAL A 180 -8.30 6.03 0.42
CA VAL A 180 -7.66 6.77 1.52
C VAL A 180 -7.30 8.18 1.07
N GLY A 181 -7.97 9.18 1.66
CA GLY A 181 -7.69 10.58 1.37
C GLY A 181 -6.52 11.11 2.20
N VAL A 182 -5.48 11.64 1.56
CA VAL A 182 -4.28 12.20 2.22
C VAL A 182 -4.07 13.65 1.84
N GLY A 183 -3.85 14.51 2.83
CA GLY A 183 -3.49 15.91 2.63
C GLY A 183 -2.04 16.08 2.15
N LEU A 184 -1.82 16.63 0.96
CA LEU A 184 -0.48 16.75 0.34
C LEU A 184 0.50 17.59 1.15
N GLY A 185 0.03 18.67 1.79
CA GLY A 185 0.88 19.58 2.57
C GLY A 185 1.12 19.12 4.01
N SER A 186 0.27 18.25 4.55
CA SER A 186 0.31 17.82 5.94
C SER A 186 0.78 16.38 6.11
N GLY A 187 0.68 15.54 5.08
CA GLY A 187 0.83 14.09 5.20
C GLY A 187 -0.25 13.45 6.09
N GLN A 188 -1.35 14.15 6.37
CA GLN A 188 -2.39 13.63 7.26
C GLN A 188 -3.35 12.73 6.49
N VAL A 189 -3.64 11.53 7.02
CA VAL A 189 -4.78 10.73 6.59
C VAL A 189 -6.07 11.40 7.06
N ILE A 190 -6.90 11.79 6.10
CA ILE A 190 -8.13 12.55 6.32
C ILE A 190 -9.30 11.61 6.58
N THR A 191 -9.47 10.62 5.69
CA THR A 191 -10.56 9.63 5.74
C THR A 191 -10.14 8.33 5.02
N SER A 192 -10.90 7.27 5.25
CA SER A 192 -10.83 6.00 4.54
C SER A 192 -12.23 5.39 4.42
N PHE A 193 -12.57 4.84 3.25
CA PHE A 193 -13.85 4.13 3.05
C PHE A 193 -13.78 3.12 1.91
N PRO A 194 -14.44 1.95 2.03
CA PRO A 194 -14.61 0.99 0.95
C PRO A 194 -15.79 1.38 0.02
N ASP A 195 -15.65 1.08 -1.27
CA ASP A 195 -16.73 1.11 -2.27
C ASP A 195 -16.80 -0.24 -2.98
N GLU A 196 -17.93 -0.95 -2.91
CA GLU A 196 -18.07 -2.28 -3.53
C GLU A 196 -18.06 -2.17 -5.06
N GLN A 197 -17.30 -3.05 -5.72
CA GLN A 197 -17.21 -3.10 -7.17
C GLN A 197 -18.19 -4.14 -7.73
N HIS A 198 -18.98 -3.76 -8.74
CA HIS A 198 -20.03 -4.58 -9.37
C HIS A 198 -19.73 -4.93 -10.84
#